data_AF-A0A9L0JAQ7-F1
#
_entry.id   AF-A0A9L0JAQ7-F1
#
_cell.length_a   1.000
_cell.length_b   1.000
_cell.length_c   1.000
_cell.angle_alpha   90.00
_cell.angle_beta   90.00
_cell.angle_gamma   90.00
#
_symmetry.space_group_name_H-M   'P 1'
#
loop_
_entity.id
_entity.type
_entity.pdbx_description
1 polymer ?
#
loop_
_entity_poly.entity_id
_entity_poly.type
_entity_poly.pdbx_seq_one_letter_code
_entity_poly.pdbx_strand_id
1 'polypeptide(L)'
;MLGICRGRRKFLAASLTLLCIPAITWLYLFAGSFEDGKPVSLSPLESQPHSPRYTASSQRERESLEVRVREVEEENRALRRQLSLAQGRAPAHRRGNHSKTYSMEEGTGDSENLRAGIVAGNSSECGQQPVVEKCETIHVAIVCAGYNASRDVVTLVKSVLFHRRNPLHFHLIADSIAEQILATLFQTWMVPAVRVDFYNADELKSEVSWIPNKHYSGIYGLMKLVLTKTLPPNLERVIVLDTDITFATDIAELWAVFHKFKENMFSLWNCKKRIQDKTEDRQHKDALCALWS
;
A
#
# COMPACT_ATOMS: atom_id res chain seq x y z
N MET A 1 -16.94 64.89 8.58
CA MET A 1 -16.43 64.11 9.74
C MET A 1 -17.37 62.94 9.99
N LEU A 2 -17.03 61.70 9.56
CA LEU A 2 -17.57 60.41 10.06
C LEU A 2 -16.96 59.20 9.30
N GLY A 3 -15.68 59.30 8.89
CA GLY A 3 -14.95 58.23 8.19
C GLY A 3 -14.09 57.32 9.08
N ILE A 4 -14.19 57.43 10.41
CA ILE A 4 -13.20 56.85 11.34
C ILE A 4 -13.68 55.52 11.99
N CYS A 5 -14.93 55.11 11.79
CA CYS A 5 -15.52 53.98 12.54
C CYS A 5 -15.35 52.60 11.87
N ARG A 6 -14.90 52.49 10.60
CA ARG A 6 -14.74 51.19 9.91
C ARG A 6 -13.38 50.51 10.16
N GLY A 7 -12.33 51.27 10.46
CA GLY A 7 -11.01 50.72 10.80
C GLY A 7 -10.99 50.07 12.18
N ARG A 8 -11.59 50.73 13.18
CA ARG A 8 -11.62 50.26 14.57
C ARG A 8 -12.26 48.88 14.76
N ARG A 9 -13.32 48.54 14.02
CA ARG A 9 -13.94 47.20 14.09
C ARG A 9 -13.03 46.10 13.54
N LYS A 10 -12.27 46.38 12.49
CA LYS A 10 -11.30 45.42 11.92
C LYS A 10 -10.09 45.23 12.83
N PHE A 11 -9.62 46.31 13.45
CA PHE A 11 -8.55 46.24 14.46
C PHE A 11 -9.00 45.53 15.74
N LEU A 12 -10.23 45.76 16.21
CA LEU A 12 -10.79 45.04 17.36
C LEU A 12 -11.00 43.56 17.05
N ALA A 13 -11.50 43.22 15.86
CA ALA A 13 -11.63 41.82 15.44
C ALA A 13 -10.26 41.14 15.32
N ALA A 14 -9.27 41.78 14.69
CA ALA A 14 -7.91 41.23 14.60
C ALA A 14 -7.25 41.07 15.98
N SER A 15 -7.44 42.05 16.88
CA SER A 15 -6.95 42.00 18.26
C SER A 15 -7.63 40.90 19.07
N LEU A 16 -8.93 40.68 18.87
CA LEU A 16 -9.68 39.61 19.54
C LEU A 16 -9.22 38.25 19.04
N THR A 17 -8.99 38.09 17.73
CA THR A 17 -8.47 36.86 17.14
C THR A 17 -7.05 36.53 17.64
N LEU A 18 -6.18 37.53 17.76
CA LEU A 18 -4.82 37.37 18.29
C LEU A 18 -4.77 36.97 19.77
N LEU A 19 -5.82 37.28 20.55
CA LEU A 19 -5.89 37.01 21.98
C LEU A 19 -6.68 35.73 22.28
N CYS A 20 -7.75 35.48 21.52
CA CYS A 20 -8.62 34.32 21.69
C CYS A 20 -8.03 33.04 21.11
N ILE A 21 -7.30 33.08 19.97
CA ILE A 21 -6.68 31.87 19.41
C ILE A 21 -5.67 31.25 20.39
N PRO A 22 -4.69 31.97 20.95
CA PRO A 22 -3.78 31.36 21.92
C PRO A 22 -4.50 30.94 23.19
N ALA A 23 -5.51 31.67 23.66
CA ALA A 23 -6.30 31.25 24.84
C ALA A 23 -7.09 29.96 24.59
N ILE A 24 -7.68 29.79 23.40
CA ILE A 24 -8.41 28.58 23.01
C ILE A 24 -7.43 27.41 22.82
N THR A 25 -6.29 27.63 22.16
CA THR A 25 -5.24 26.61 22.04
C THR A 25 -4.69 26.20 23.40
N TRP A 26 -4.54 27.14 24.33
CA TRP A 26 -4.10 26.86 25.69
C TRP A 26 -5.16 26.09 26.47
N LEU A 27 -6.43 26.46 26.38
CA LEU A 27 -7.56 25.69 26.94
C LEU A 27 -7.66 24.28 26.34
N TYR A 28 -7.40 24.12 25.04
CA TYR A 28 -7.43 22.82 24.38
C TYR A 28 -6.29 21.91 24.85
N LEU A 29 -5.09 22.47 25.00
CA LEU A 29 -3.94 21.77 25.57
C LEU A 29 -4.12 21.47 27.07
N PHE A 30 -4.78 22.36 27.81
CA PHE A 30 -5.03 22.18 29.25
C PHE A 30 -6.18 21.20 29.52
N ALA A 31 -7.24 21.21 28.71
CA ALA A 31 -8.34 20.26 28.77
C ALA A 31 -7.90 18.86 28.33
N GLY A 32 -7.04 18.77 27.31
CA GLY A 32 -6.39 17.51 26.92
C GLY A 32 -5.39 16.97 27.95
N SER A 33 -5.05 17.75 28.98
CA SER A 33 -4.17 17.33 30.07
C SER A 33 -4.93 16.93 31.35
N PHE A 34 -6.28 16.98 31.36
CA PHE A 34 -7.10 16.57 32.51
C PHE A 34 -7.66 15.14 32.37
N GLU A 35 -7.57 14.54 31.18
CA GLU A 35 -7.77 13.10 30.92
C GLU A 35 -6.44 12.39 30.65
N ASP A 36 -5.46 12.59 31.52
CA ASP A 36 -4.46 11.58 31.90
C ASP A 36 -3.50 12.21 32.90
N GLY A 37 -3.58 11.76 34.16
CA GLY A 37 -2.78 12.30 35.24
C GLY A 37 -1.29 12.00 35.08
N LYS A 38 -0.52 12.95 34.56
CA LYS A 38 0.77 13.46 35.10
C LYS A 38 1.47 14.42 34.12
N PRO A 39 1.92 15.61 34.56
CA PRO A 39 2.64 16.54 33.70
C PRO A 39 4.09 16.06 33.46
N VAL A 40 4.48 16.02 32.17
CA VAL A 40 5.86 15.80 31.72
C VAL A 40 6.65 17.09 31.93
N SER A 41 7.53 17.08 32.93
CA SER A 41 8.55 18.12 33.15
C SER A 41 9.86 17.68 32.48
N LEU A 42 10.38 18.50 31.57
CA LEU A 42 11.67 18.30 30.91
C LEU A 42 12.80 18.70 31.86
N SER A 43 13.51 17.73 32.42
CA SER A 43 14.88 17.86 32.96
C SER A 43 15.54 16.48 33.20
N PRO A 44 16.89 16.41 33.22
CA PRO A 44 17.64 15.19 32.93
C PRO A 44 17.83 14.27 34.14
N LEU A 45 17.80 12.96 33.85
CA LEU A 45 18.39 11.81 34.56
C LEU A 45 18.59 11.94 36.10
N GLU A 46 17.76 11.25 36.88
CA GLU A 46 18.18 10.63 38.15
C GLU A 46 17.29 9.40 38.44
N SER A 47 17.93 8.29 38.80
CA SER A 47 17.36 6.97 39.07
C SER A 47 16.59 6.86 40.38
N GLN A 48 15.41 6.21 40.42
CA GLN A 48 14.99 5.20 41.42
C GLN A 48 13.49 4.76 41.29
N PRO A 49 13.07 3.62 41.90
CA PRO A 49 12.38 2.54 41.19
C PRO A 49 11.07 2.08 41.86
N HIS A 50 9.95 2.00 41.13
CA HIS A 50 8.76 1.32 41.64
C HIS A 50 8.00 0.52 40.55
N SER A 51 8.31 -0.80 40.51
CA SER A 51 7.52 -1.98 40.05
C SER A 51 7.09 -2.13 38.57
N PRO A 52 6.89 -3.37 38.04
CA PRO A 52 7.26 -4.71 38.51
C PRO A 52 8.32 -5.39 37.60
N ARG A 53 8.90 -6.50 38.08
CA ARG A 53 9.96 -7.32 37.46
C ARG A 53 9.82 -7.51 35.94
N TYR A 54 10.65 -6.81 35.17
CA TYR A 54 11.05 -7.24 33.82
C TYR A 54 12.27 -8.16 33.93
N THR A 55 12.18 -9.30 33.28
CA THR A 55 13.13 -10.40 33.33
C THR A 55 14.49 -10.00 32.74
N ALA A 56 15.57 -10.37 33.44
CA ALA A 56 16.97 -10.10 33.09
C ALA A 56 17.39 -10.59 31.68
N SER A 57 16.59 -11.46 31.04
CA SER A 57 16.79 -11.91 29.66
C SER A 57 16.64 -10.78 28.64
N SER A 58 15.64 -9.92 28.79
CA SER A 58 15.32 -8.85 27.83
C SER A 58 16.36 -7.72 27.80
N GLN A 59 17.11 -7.56 28.88
CA GLN A 59 18.12 -6.51 29.02
C GLN A 59 19.42 -6.91 28.32
N ARG A 60 19.85 -8.18 28.48
CA ARG A 60 20.96 -8.75 27.70
C ARG A 60 20.67 -8.81 26.21
N GLU A 61 19.44 -9.10 25.81
CA GLU A 61 19.03 -9.09 24.40
C GLU A 61 19.10 -7.68 23.79
N ARG A 62 18.70 -6.65 24.55
CA ARG A 62 18.84 -5.25 24.13
C ARG A 62 20.29 -4.82 24.01
N GLU A 63 21.12 -5.12 25.01
CA GLU A 63 22.56 -4.82 24.96
C GLU A 63 23.25 -5.55 23.79
N SER A 64 22.89 -6.81 23.54
CA SER A 64 23.39 -7.56 22.37
C SER A 64 22.92 -6.95 21.04
N LEU A 65 21.68 -6.45 20.97
CA LEU A 65 21.17 -5.78 19.78
C LEU A 65 21.90 -4.46 19.52
N GLU A 66 22.12 -3.66 20.57
CA GLU A 66 22.80 -2.37 20.50
C GLU A 66 24.26 -2.52 20.05
N VAL A 67 24.97 -3.54 20.55
CA VAL A 67 26.32 -3.85 20.09
C VAL A 67 26.35 -4.20 18.60
N ARG A 68 25.42 -5.06 18.13
CA ARG A 68 25.34 -5.44 16.72
C ARG A 68 24.96 -4.26 15.81
N VAL A 69 24.06 -3.37 16.26
CA VAL A 69 23.70 -2.17 15.50
C VAL A 69 24.91 -1.25 15.36
N ARG A 70 25.69 -1.06 16.43
CA ARG A 70 26.90 -0.24 16.40
C ARG A 70 27.97 -0.78 15.46
N GLU A 71 28.18 -2.09 15.45
CA GLU A 71 29.10 -2.77 14.54
C GLU A 71 28.70 -2.55 13.07
N VAL A 72 27.42 -2.81 12.75
CA VAL A 72 26.87 -2.59 11.40
C VAL A 72 26.94 -1.11 10.98
N GLU A 73 26.73 -0.16 11.91
CA GLU A 73 26.86 1.27 11.62
C GLU A 73 28.32 1.70 11.36
N GLU A 74 29.28 1.05 11.99
CA GLU A 74 30.71 1.29 11.76
C GLU A 74 31.15 0.71 10.41
N GLU A 75 30.68 -0.47 10.04
CA GLU A 75 30.88 -1.06 8.71
C GLU A 75 30.28 -0.19 7.61
N ASN A 76 29.03 0.29 7.79
CA ASN A 76 28.36 1.16 6.82
C ASN A 76 29.12 2.48 6.64
N ARG A 77 29.68 3.03 7.73
CA ARG A 77 30.57 4.19 7.66
C ARG A 77 31.88 3.90 6.92
N ALA A 78 32.49 2.73 7.12
CA ALA A 78 33.70 2.33 6.42
C ALA A 78 33.46 2.15 4.91
N LEU A 79 32.39 1.48 4.53
CA LEU A 79 31.98 1.29 3.12
C LEU A 79 31.73 2.63 2.42
N ARG A 80 31.04 3.56 3.08
CA ARG A 80 30.83 4.92 2.55
C ARG A 80 32.14 5.67 2.30
N ARG A 81 33.14 5.52 3.17
CA ARG A 81 34.48 6.10 2.96
C ARG A 81 35.19 5.44 1.76
N GLN A 82 35.11 4.12 1.62
CA GLN A 82 35.69 3.42 0.46
C GLN A 82 35.05 3.85 -0.86
N LEU A 83 33.72 3.97 -0.90
CA LEU A 83 32.98 4.51 -2.04
C LEU A 83 33.41 5.94 -2.40
N SER A 84 33.61 6.80 -1.39
CA SER A 84 34.08 8.16 -1.62
C SER A 84 35.50 8.22 -2.20
N LEU A 85 36.38 7.29 -1.79
CA LEU A 85 37.75 7.19 -2.32
C LEU A 85 37.78 6.60 -3.73
N ALA A 86 36.86 5.69 -4.06
CA ALA A 86 36.72 5.11 -5.40
C ALA A 86 36.17 6.14 -6.41
N GLN A 87 35.24 7.02 -5.99
CA GLN A 87 34.73 8.11 -6.83
C GLN A 87 35.78 9.20 -7.12
N GLY A 88 36.80 9.35 -6.26
CA GLY A 88 37.93 10.27 -6.48
C GLY A 88 39.02 9.78 -7.44
N ARG A 89 38.96 8.51 -7.91
CA ARG A 89 39.99 7.90 -8.78
C ARG A 89 39.54 7.65 -10.23
N ALA A 90 38.35 8.08 -10.63
CA ALA A 90 37.92 7.95 -12.03
C ALA A 90 38.66 8.98 -12.91
N PRO A 91 39.38 8.57 -13.98
CA PRO A 91 40.01 9.52 -14.89
C PRO A 91 38.94 10.30 -15.68
N ALA A 92 39.14 11.61 -15.74
CA ALA A 92 38.33 12.53 -16.53
C ALA A 92 38.50 12.25 -18.03
N HIS A 93 37.53 11.57 -18.66
CA HIS A 93 37.37 11.62 -20.11
C HIS A 93 36.39 12.74 -20.48
N ARG A 94 36.92 13.76 -21.13
CA ARG A 94 36.17 14.84 -21.80
C ARG A 94 35.24 14.27 -22.87
N ARG A 95 34.02 14.83 -22.93
CA ARG A 95 33.37 15.47 -24.11
C ARG A 95 32.00 14.90 -24.46
N GLY A 96 30.99 15.76 -24.35
CA GLY A 96 29.67 15.57 -24.97
C GLY A 96 28.57 16.39 -24.31
N ASN A 97 28.55 17.70 -24.56
CA ASN A 97 27.47 18.62 -24.15
C ASN A 97 26.09 18.15 -24.65
N HIS A 98 25.09 18.16 -23.77
CA HIS A 98 23.81 18.79 -24.09
C HIS A 98 23.17 19.34 -22.81
N SER A 99 23.26 20.66 -22.67
CA SER A 99 22.49 21.47 -21.73
C SER A 99 21.06 21.66 -22.23
N LYS A 100 20.08 21.49 -21.33
CA LYS A 100 18.77 22.15 -21.30
C LYS A 100 18.15 21.81 -19.94
N THR A 101 18.40 22.60 -18.91
CA THR A 101 17.56 23.74 -18.47
C THR A 101 16.08 23.41 -18.48
N TYR A 102 15.55 23.18 -17.27
CA TYR A 102 14.12 23.15 -16.97
C TYR A 102 13.54 24.55 -17.21
N SER A 103 12.52 24.63 -18.07
CA SER A 103 11.61 25.77 -18.14
C SER A 103 10.17 25.25 -18.01
N MET A 104 9.43 25.89 -17.11
CA MET A 104 7.98 25.77 -16.95
C MET A 104 7.30 26.36 -18.17
N GLU A 105 6.41 25.60 -18.81
CA GLU A 105 5.38 26.14 -19.70
C GLU A 105 4.09 25.37 -19.38
N GLU A 106 3.10 26.10 -18.88
CA GLU A 106 1.71 25.70 -18.71
C GLU A 106 1.03 25.78 -20.09
N GLY A 107 0.33 24.73 -20.52
CA GLY A 107 -0.31 24.72 -21.84
C GLY A 107 -1.14 23.47 -22.11
N THR A 108 -2.45 23.65 -22.10
CA THR A 108 -3.50 22.76 -22.61
C THR A 108 -3.24 22.39 -24.07
N GLY A 109 -3.51 21.15 -24.49
CA GLY A 109 -3.49 20.81 -25.92
C GLY A 109 -3.40 19.31 -26.21
N ASP A 110 -4.52 18.76 -26.62
CA ASP A 110 -4.71 17.41 -27.12
C ASP A 110 -3.90 17.19 -28.42
N SER A 111 -2.97 16.24 -28.45
CA SER A 111 -2.47 15.67 -29.72
C SER A 111 -1.54 14.47 -29.52
N GLU A 112 -2.09 13.25 -29.51
CA GLU A 112 -1.31 12.03 -29.81
C GLU A 112 -1.94 11.30 -31.01
N ASN A 113 -1.89 11.94 -32.19
CA ASN A 113 -2.21 11.27 -33.45
C ASN A 113 -1.12 11.44 -34.53
N LEU A 114 0.11 11.76 -34.13
CA LEU A 114 1.22 11.92 -35.06
C LEU A 114 2.47 11.16 -34.60
N ARG A 115 2.36 9.83 -34.52
CA ARG A 115 3.54 8.95 -34.47
C ARG A 115 3.42 7.65 -35.25
N ALA A 116 2.52 7.61 -36.24
CA ALA A 116 2.48 6.57 -37.25
C ALA A 116 3.25 7.05 -38.49
N GLY A 117 4.58 6.86 -38.49
CA GLY A 117 5.37 7.11 -39.69
C GLY A 117 6.85 7.28 -39.38
N ILE A 118 7.64 6.36 -39.94
CA ILE A 118 9.12 6.35 -39.99
C ILE A 118 9.77 5.77 -38.73
N VAL A 119 10.00 4.45 -38.71
CA VAL A 119 11.33 3.80 -38.77
C VAL A 119 11.10 2.31 -39.03
N ALA A 120 11.49 1.85 -40.22
CA ALA A 120 11.77 0.43 -40.45
C ALA A 120 13.13 0.12 -39.81
N GLY A 121 13.18 -0.81 -38.85
CA GLY A 121 14.43 -1.27 -38.25
C GLY A 121 14.23 -2.00 -36.92
N ASN A 122 14.37 -3.34 -36.96
CA ASN A 122 14.38 -4.28 -35.84
C ASN A 122 13.22 -4.18 -34.83
N SER A 123 12.09 -4.74 -35.20
CA SER A 123 11.11 -5.24 -34.23
C SER A 123 11.73 -6.41 -33.46
N SER A 124 12.23 -6.16 -32.25
CA SER A 124 12.02 -7.17 -31.22
C SER A 124 10.52 -7.33 -31.12
N GLU A 125 10.03 -8.50 -31.50
CA GLU A 125 8.63 -8.88 -31.42
C GLU A 125 8.23 -8.87 -29.94
N CYS A 126 7.88 -7.70 -29.41
CA CYS A 126 7.14 -7.58 -28.17
C CYS A 126 5.74 -8.08 -28.52
N GLY A 127 5.52 -9.38 -28.32
CA GLY A 127 4.29 -10.05 -28.70
C GLY A 127 3.09 -9.21 -28.21
N GLN A 128 2.20 -8.86 -29.13
CA GLN A 128 0.99 -8.13 -28.78
C GLN A 128 0.20 -8.97 -27.79
N GLN A 129 0.22 -8.59 -26.51
CA GLN A 129 -0.65 -9.21 -25.52
C GLN A 129 -2.09 -8.91 -25.91
N PRO A 130 -3.01 -9.87 -25.77
CA PRO A 130 -4.41 -9.65 -26.08
C PRO A 130 -4.91 -8.48 -25.25
N VAL A 131 -5.47 -7.48 -25.92
CA VAL A 131 -5.89 -6.23 -25.29
C VAL A 131 -7.24 -6.47 -24.62
N VAL A 132 -7.32 -6.25 -23.30
CA VAL A 132 -8.59 -6.28 -22.57
C VAL A 132 -9.42 -5.06 -23.00
N GLU A 133 -10.70 -5.30 -23.30
CA GLU A 133 -11.61 -4.23 -23.69
C GLU A 133 -11.75 -3.20 -22.56
N LYS A 134 -11.63 -1.91 -22.86
CA LYS A 134 -11.53 -0.84 -21.82
C LYS A 134 -12.74 -0.79 -20.87
N CYS A 135 -13.90 -1.23 -21.34
CA CYS A 135 -15.15 -1.23 -20.56
C CYS A 135 -15.47 -2.59 -19.92
N GLU A 136 -14.64 -3.61 -20.16
CA GLU A 136 -14.80 -4.91 -19.51
C GLU A 136 -14.50 -4.77 -18.02
N THR A 137 -15.42 -5.27 -17.18
CA THR A 137 -15.25 -5.24 -15.72
C THR A 137 -14.36 -6.39 -15.29
N ILE A 138 -13.28 -6.06 -14.59
CA ILE A 138 -12.36 -7.06 -14.05
C ILE A 138 -12.83 -7.46 -12.65
N HIS A 139 -13.12 -8.75 -12.50
CA HIS A 139 -13.57 -9.32 -11.24
C HIS A 139 -12.39 -9.79 -10.39
N VAL A 140 -12.33 -9.31 -9.15
CA VAL A 140 -11.23 -9.58 -8.22
C VAL A 140 -11.79 -10.11 -6.91
N ALA A 141 -11.41 -11.33 -6.52
CA ALA A 141 -11.80 -11.93 -5.26
C ALA A 141 -10.65 -11.90 -4.24
N ILE A 142 -10.95 -11.51 -2.99
CA ILE A 142 -9.98 -11.40 -1.91
C ILE A 142 -10.60 -12.02 -0.66
N VAL A 143 -9.86 -12.91 0.01
CA VAL A 143 -10.23 -13.40 1.33
C VAL A 143 -9.51 -12.57 2.38
N CYS A 144 -10.25 -11.90 3.25
CA CYS A 144 -9.74 -10.99 4.26
C CYS A 144 -10.47 -11.18 5.58
N ALA A 145 -9.78 -11.56 6.65
CA ALA A 145 -10.42 -11.71 7.95
C ALA A 145 -9.58 -11.09 9.07
N GLY A 146 -10.26 -10.36 9.95
CA GLY A 146 -9.67 -9.65 11.05
C GLY A 146 -8.98 -8.33 10.68
N TYR A 147 -8.60 -7.61 11.72
CA TYR A 147 -8.06 -6.25 11.64
C TYR A 147 -6.75 -6.14 10.85
N ASN A 148 -5.80 -7.06 11.09
CA ASN A 148 -4.49 -7.01 10.42
C ASN A 148 -4.60 -7.23 8.91
N ALA A 149 -5.37 -8.25 8.50
CA ALA A 149 -5.60 -8.52 7.08
C ALA A 149 -6.27 -7.34 6.37
N SER A 150 -7.15 -6.62 7.06
CA SER A 150 -7.81 -5.42 6.50
C SER A 150 -6.79 -4.33 6.14
N ARG A 151 -5.73 -4.16 6.94
CA ARG A 151 -4.65 -3.19 6.65
C ARG A 151 -3.83 -3.58 5.40
N ASP A 152 -3.55 -4.87 5.25
CA ASP A 152 -2.81 -5.37 4.09
C ASP A 152 -3.63 -5.22 2.80
N VAL A 153 -4.94 -5.56 2.87
CA VAL A 153 -5.89 -5.36 1.76
C VAL A 153 -5.97 -3.90 1.32
N VAL A 154 -5.92 -2.94 2.24
CA VAL A 154 -5.87 -1.52 1.86
C VAL A 154 -4.69 -1.20 0.97
N THR A 155 -3.52 -1.76 1.26
CA THR A 155 -2.31 -1.55 0.44
C THR A 155 -2.47 -2.19 -0.93
N LEU A 156 -2.95 -3.44 -0.97
CA LEU A 156 -3.26 -4.16 -2.20
C LEU A 156 -4.23 -3.36 -3.07
N VAL A 157 -5.41 -3.02 -2.53
CA VAL A 157 -6.47 -2.32 -3.28
C VAL A 157 -5.97 -0.98 -3.79
N LYS A 158 -5.28 -0.17 -2.96
CA LYS A 158 -4.72 1.10 -3.42
C LYS A 158 -3.73 0.92 -4.57
N SER A 159 -2.87 -0.10 -4.51
CA SER A 159 -1.91 -0.38 -5.59
C SER A 159 -2.59 -0.79 -6.89
N VAL A 160 -3.68 -1.57 -6.82
CA VAL A 160 -4.50 -1.93 -7.99
C VAL A 160 -5.23 -0.69 -8.54
N LEU A 161 -5.86 0.10 -7.66
CA LEU A 161 -6.58 1.31 -8.03
C LEU A 161 -5.69 2.36 -8.68
N PHE A 162 -4.41 2.42 -8.32
CA PHE A 162 -3.45 3.35 -8.88
C PHE A 162 -3.08 3.03 -10.34
N HIS A 163 -3.00 1.75 -10.71
CA HIS A 163 -2.55 1.33 -12.04
C HIS A 163 -3.67 0.93 -13.00
N ARG A 164 -4.89 0.71 -12.51
CA ARG A 164 -6.01 0.22 -13.31
C ARG A 164 -6.40 1.16 -14.45
N ARG A 165 -6.88 0.57 -15.55
CA ARG A 165 -7.57 1.28 -16.65
C ARG A 165 -9.01 0.81 -16.86
N ASN A 166 -9.42 -0.25 -16.19
CA ASN A 166 -10.73 -0.89 -16.34
C ASN A 166 -11.61 -0.71 -15.09
N PRO A 167 -12.95 -0.79 -15.23
CA PRO A 167 -13.86 -0.96 -14.10
C PRO A 167 -13.50 -2.19 -13.28
N LEU A 168 -13.63 -2.10 -11.96
CA LEU A 168 -13.32 -3.21 -11.06
C LEU A 168 -14.55 -3.61 -10.25
N HIS A 169 -14.72 -4.92 -10.07
CA HIS A 169 -15.67 -5.48 -9.13
C HIS A 169 -14.93 -6.36 -8.11
N PHE A 170 -14.83 -5.87 -6.88
CA PHE A 170 -14.25 -6.61 -5.77
C PHE A 170 -15.29 -7.52 -5.11
N HIS A 171 -14.92 -8.79 -4.93
CA HIS A 171 -15.66 -9.78 -4.17
C HIS A 171 -14.87 -10.10 -2.90
N LEU A 172 -15.33 -9.60 -1.76
CA LEU A 172 -14.59 -9.67 -0.50
C LEU A 172 -15.22 -10.71 0.42
N ILE A 173 -14.48 -11.79 0.69
CA ILE A 173 -14.88 -12.79 1.67
C ILE A 173 -14.33 -12.31 3.00
N ALA A 174 -15.21 -11.82 3.87
CA ALA A 174 -14.84 -11.07 5.05
C ALA A 174 -15.60 -11.52 6.31
N ASP A 175 -14.93 -11.44 7.46
CA ASP A 175 -15.63 -11.48 8.74
C ASP A 175 -16.28 -10.12 9.05
N SER A 176 -17.18 -10.08 10.02
CA SER A 176 -17.92 -8.87 10.39
C SER A 176 -17.01 -7.66 10.67
N ILE A 177 -15.84 -7.89 11.26
CA ILE A 177 -14.85 -6.85 11.56
C ILE A 177 -14.24 -6.30 10.26
N ALA A 178 -13.72 -7.16 9.38
CA ALA A 178 -13.12 -6.72 8.13
C ALA A 178 -14.14 -6.08 7.19
N GLU A 179 -15.38 -6.60 7.14
CA GLU A 179 -16.47 -6.01 6.37
C GLU A 179 -16.75 -4.57 6.81
N GLN A 180 -16.93 -4.33 8.12
CA GLN A 180 -17.20 -2.99 8.64
C GLN A 180 -16.09 -1.99 8.27
N ILE A 181 -14.82 -2.40 8.41
CA ILE A 181 -13.65 -1.57 8.09
C ILE A 181 -13.62 -1.28 6.59
N LEU A 182 -13.69 -2.31 5.75
CA LEU A 182 -13.54 -2.19 4.31
C LEU A 182 -14.73 -1.46 3.68
N ALA A 183 -15.96 -1.71 4.14
CA ALA A 183 -17.15 -0.99 3.69
C ALA A 183 -17.02 0.52 3.95
N THR A 184 -16.59 0.91 5.15
CA THR A 184 -16.33 2.31 5.50
C THR A 184 -15.26 2.93 4.59
N LEU A 185 -14.19 2.18 4.29
CA LEU A 185 -13.11 2.67 3.43
C LEU A 185 -13.57 2.86 1.98
N PHE A 186 -14.23 1.88 1.38
CA PHE A 186 -14.73 2.01 0.00
C PHE A 186 -15.80 3.09 -0.13
N GLN A 187 -16.67 3.24 0.88
CA GLN A 187 -17.65 4.31 0.92
C GLN A 187 -16.99 5.68 0.98
N THR A 188 -15.96 5.85 1.82
CA THR A 188 -15.26 7.14 1.98
C THR A 188 -14.32 7.48 0.84
N TRP A 189 -13.71 6.49 0.19
CA TRP A 189 -12.86 6.71 -0.97
C TRP A 189 -13.66 7.15 -2.21
N MET A 190 -14.94 6.80 -2.28
CA MET A 190 -15.88 7.18 -3.36
C MET A 190 -15.27 6.96 -4.76
N VAL A 191 -14.66 5.81 -4.95
CA VAL A 191 -13.87 5.54 -6.16
C VAL A 191 -14.81 5.23 -7.33
N PRO A 192 -14.71 5.95 -8.47
CA PRO A 192 -15.56 5.70 -9.62
C PRO A 192 -15.24 4.34 -10.27
N ALA A 193 -16.27 3.76 -10.90
CA ALA A 193 -16.19 2.47 -11.59
C ALA A 193 -15.60 1.35 -10.71
N VAL A 194 -15.91 1.39 -9.41
CA VAL A 194 -15.64 0.31 -8.45
C VAL A 194 -16.96 -0.17 -7.88
N ARG A 195 -17.18 -1.47 -7.95
CA ARG A 195 -18.21 -2.16 -7.16
C ARG A 195 -17.54 -3.07 -6.13
N VAL A 196 -18.17 -3.21 -4.97
CA VAL A 196 -17.71 -4.12 -3.92
C VAL A 196 -18.91 -4.89 -3.39
N ASP A 197 -18.82 -6.21 -3.39
CA ASP A 197 -19.78 -7.09 -2.72
C ASP A 197 -19.06 -7.89 -1.62
N PHE A 198 -19.70 -8.04 -0.46
CA PHE A 198 -19.17 -8.78 0.68
C PHE A 198 -19.86 -10.14 0.85
N TYR A 199 -19.09 -11.14 1.26
CA TYR A 199 -19.53 -12.49 1.54
C TYR A 199 -19.06 -12.89 2.94
N ASN A 200 -19.99 -13.35 3.78
CA ASN A 200 -19.70 -13.63 5.18
C ASN A 200 -18.79 -14.85 5.32
N ALA A 201 -17.56 -14.61 5.79
CA ALA A 201 -16.58 -15.66 6.04
C ALA A 201 -17.04 -16.65 7.12
N ASP A 202 -17.82 -16.21 8.11
CA ASP A 202 -18.25 -17.07 9.22
C ASP A 202 -19.17 -18.21 8.75
N GLU A 203 -19.99 -17.96 7.72
CA GLU A 203 -20.87 -18.96 7.10
C GLU A 203 -20.09 -20.04 6.34
N LEU A 204 -18.88 -19.71 5.90
CA LEU A 204 -18.03 -20.60 5.09
C LEU A 204 -17.04 -21.41 5.93
N LYS A 205 -16.90 -21.11 7.23
CA LYS A 205 -15.90 -21.74 8.10
C LYS A 205 -16.04 -23.26 8.15
N SER A 206 -17.27 -23.77 8.24
CA SER A 206 -17.53 -25.21 8.35
C SER A 206 -17.12 -26.03 7.13
N GLU A 207 -17.11 -25.42 5.95
CA GLU A 207 -16.74 -26.10 4.69
C GLU A 207 -15.26 -26.48 4.64
N VAL A 208 -14.41 -25.76 5.39
CA VAL A 208 -12.94 -25.92 5.36
C VAL A 208 -12.32 -26.27 6.71
N SER A 209 -13.05 -26.14 7.81
CA SER A 209 -12.54 -26.37 9.17
C SER A 209 -12.09 -27.80 9.43
N TRP A 210 -12.56 -28.77 8.65
CA TRP A 210 -12.15 -30.17 8.74
C TRP A 210 -10.71 -30.41 8.26
N ILE A 211 -10.13 -29.48 7.48
CA ILE A 211 -8.76 -29.59 6.96
C ILE A 211 -7.77 -29.07 8.02
N PRO A 212 -6.87 -29.92 8.56
CA PRO A 212 -5.88 -29.47 9.52
C PRO A 212 -4.95 -28.40 8.93
N ASN A 213 -4.68 -27.33 9.68
CA ASN A 213 -3.87 -26.21 9.19
C ASN A 213 -2.88 -25.71 10.25
N LYS A 214 -1.62 -25.52 9.83
CA LYS A 214 -0.52 -24.93 10.62
C LYS A 214 0.05 -23.64 10.03
N HIS A 215 -0.53 -23.17 8.93
CA HIS A 215 -0.13 -21.95 8.24
C HIS A 215 -0.60 -20.72 9.04
N TYR A 216 0.19 -19.65 9.02
CA TYR A 216 -0.09 -18.43 9.78
C TYR A 216 -1.42 -17.76 9.38
N SER A 217 -1.85 -17.89 8.11
CA SER A 217 -3.16 -17.41 7.64
C SER A 217 -4.35 -18.22 8.17
N GLY A 218 -4.10 -19.35 8.84
CA GLY A 218 -5.12 -20.20 9.44
C GLY A 218 -6.22 -20.63 8.45
N ILE A 219 -7.43 -20.79 8.99
CA ILE A 219 -8.61 -21.23 8.23
C ILE A 219 -8.96 -20.30 7.06
N TYR A 220 -8.67 -19.00 7.19
CA TYR A 220 -8.94 -18.01 6.14
C TYR A 220 -8.07 -18.22 4.90
N GLY A 221 -6.87 -18.77 5.06
CA GLY A 221 -6.06 -19.21 3.91
C GLY A 221 -6.73 -20.33 3.09
N LEU A 222 -7.51 -21.19 3.74
CA LEU A 222 -8.23 -22.31 3.13
C LEU A 222 -9.55 -21.89 2.48
N MET A 223 -10.16 -20.78 2.91
CA MET A 223 -11.42 -20.30 2.34
C MET A 223 -11.33 -19.98 0.84
N LYS A 224 -10.12 -19.84 0.27
CA LYS A 224 -9.94 -19.76 -1.18
C LYS A 224 -10.47 -21.00 -1.91
N LEU A 225 -10.53 -22.15 -1.25
CA LEU A 225 -11.05 -23.40 -1.81
C LEU A 225 -12.57 -23.40 -2.01
N VAL A 226 -13.31 -22.52 -1.32
CA VAL A 226 -14.78 -22.46 -1.41
C VAL A 226 -15.28 -21.32 -2.28
N LEU A 227 -14.38 -20.59 -2.96
CA LEU A 227 -14.74 -19.46 -3.82
C LEU A 227 -15.67 -19.86 -4.96
N THR A 228 -15.51 -21.04 -5.53
CA THR A 228 -16.37 -21.57 -6.61
C THR A 228 -17.83 -21.76 -6.18
N LYS A 229 -18.07 -22.03 -4.88
CA LYS A 229 -19.42 -22.10 -4.31
C LYS A 229 -19.94 -20.76 -3.81
N THR A 230 -19.03 -19.85 -3.46
CA THR A 230 -19.35 -18.57 -2.80
C THR A 230 -19.68 -17.47 -3.81
N LEU A 231 -18.94 -17.43 -4.93
CA LEU A 231 -19.08 -16.40 -5.95
C LEU A 231 -20.34 -16.63 -6.81
N PRO A 232 -20.86 -15.57 -7.47
CA PRO A 232 -22.07 -15.67 -8.27
C PRO A 232 -21.94 -16.73 -9.38
N PRO A 233 -22.96 -17.57 -9.62
CA PRO A 233 -22.87 -18.69 -10.57
C PRO A 233 -22.73 -18.24 -12.04
N ASN A 234 -23.05 -16.98 -12.35
CA ASN A 234 -22.91 -16.38 -13.67
C ASN A 234 -21.54 -15.70 -13.88
N LEU A 235 -20.64 -15.76 -12.90
CA LEU A 235 -19.30 -15.22 -13.02
C LEU A 235 -18.40 -16.21 -13.78
N GLU A 236 -17.89 -15.84 -14.95
CA GLU A 236 -17.09 -16.74 -15.79
C GLU A 236 -15.60 -16.77 -15.38
N ARG A 237 -15.05 -15.62 -15.00
CA ARG A 237 -13.61 -15.41 -14.75
C ARG A 237 -13.41 -14.56 -13.50
N VAL A 238 -12.42 -14.90 -12.69
CA VAL A 238 -12.08 -14.11 -11.49
C VAL A 238 -10.59 -14.21 -11.15
N ILE A 239 -9.98 -13.09 -10.79
CA ILE A 239 -8.63 -13.04 -10.24
C ILE A 239 -8.73 -13.11 -8.72
N VAL A 240 -8.13 -14.14 -8.11
CA VAL A 240 -8.01 -14.29 -6.66
C VAL A 240 -6.66 -13.76 -6.20
N LEU A 241 -6.67 -12.80 -5.29
CA LEU A 241 -5.46 -12.16 -4.79
C LEU A 241 -5.27 -12.43 -3.29
N ASP A 242 -4.04 -12.75 -2.91
CA ASP A 242 -3.59 -12.74 -1.52
C ASP A 242 -3.51 -11.31 -0.99
N THR A 243 -3.74 -11.12 0.31
CA THR A 243 -3.78 -9.81 0.95
C THR A 243 -2.43 -9.09 0.96
N ASP A 244 -1.32 -9.83 0.80
CA ASP A 244 0.06 -9.33 0.91
C ASP A 244 0.74 -9.03 -0.44
N ILE A 245 -0.07 -8.92 -1.51
CA ILE A 245 0.35 -8.56 -2.85
C ILE A 245 0.30 -7.04 -3.06
N THR A 246 1.19 -6.54 -3.92
CA THR A 246 1.18 -5.15 -4.37
C THR A 246 1.39 -5.12 -5.88
N PHE A 247 0.55 -4.35 -6.57
CA PHE A 247 0.62 -4.17 -8.02
C PHE A 247 1.54 -3.00 -8.37
N ALA A 248 2.39 -3.22 -9.36
CA ALA A 248 3.25 -2.20 -9.97
C ALA A 248 2.89 -1.93 -11.44
N THR A 249 1.91 -2.65 -11.97
CA THR A 249 1.38 -2.54 -13.34
C THR A 249 -0.13 -2.75 -13.33
N ASP A 250 -0.75 -2.61 -14.51
CA ASP A 250 -2.20 -2.71 -14.68
C ASP A 250 -2.67 -4.16 -14.52
N ILE A 251 -3.71 -4.36 -13.70
CA ILE A 251 -4.31 -5.68 -13.47
C ILE A 251 -4.94 -6.27 -14.76
N ALA A 252 -5.25 -5.43 -15.75
CA ALA A 252 -5.71 -5.88 -17.05
C ALA A 252 -4.70 -6.81 -17.76
N GLU A 253 -3.39 -6.62 -17.55
CA GLU A 253 -2.36 -7.52 -18.10
C GLU A 253 -2.52 -8.94 -17.57
N LEU A 254 -2.97 -9.07 -16.32
CA LEU A 254 -3.27 -10.36 -15.69
C LEU A 254 -4.55 -10.96 -16.27
N TRP A 255 -5.57 -10.12 -16.43
CA TRP A 255 -6.87 -10.52 -16.98
C TRP A 255 -6.75 -11.04 -18.42
N ALA A 256 -5.89 -10.42 -19.24
CA ALA A 256 -5.60 -10.84 -20.61
C ALA A 256 -5.11 -12.29 -20.72
N VAL A 257 -4.49 -12.82 -19.66
CA VAL A 257 -3.99 -14.20 -19.64
C VAL A 257 -5.12 -15.22 -19.72
N PHE A 258 -6.35 -14.89 -19.29
CA PHE A 258 -7.50 -15.78 -19.42
C PHE A 258 -7.81 -16.16 -20.88
N HIS A 259 -7.53 -15.29 -21.86
CA HIS A 259 -7.74 -15.58 -23.28
C HIS A 259 -6.92 -16.74 -23.81
N LYS A 260 -5.88 -17.18 -23.08
CA LYS A 260 -5.09 -18.36 -23.43
C LYS A 260 -5.77 -19.68 -23.04
N PHE A 261 -6.90 -19.62 -22.32
CA PHE A 261 -7.62 -20.79 -21.82
C PHE A 261 -9.02 -20.85 -22.43
N LYS A 262 -9.51 -22.07 -22.71
CA LYS A 262 -10.78 -22.29 -23.42
C LYS A 262 -11.98 -21.78 -22.61
N GLU A 263 -12.95 -21.18 -23.30
CA GLU A 263 -14.09 -20.40 -22.79
C GLU A 263 -15.12 -21.17 -21.92
N ASN A 264 -14.99 -22.49 -21.76
CA ASN A 264 -16.03 -23.33 -21.13
C ASN A 264 -15.75 -23.70 -19.66
N MET A 265 -14.86 -23.02 -18.97
CA MET A 265 -14.45 -23.39 -17.61
C MET A 265 -14.26 -22.17 -16.71
N PHE A 266 -14.91 -22.18 -15.54
CA PHE A 266 -14.69 -21.18 -14.49
C PHE A 266 -13.21 -21.13 -14.16
N SER A 267 -12.59 -19.98 -14.41
CA SER A 267 -11.13 -19.87 -14.36
C SER A 267 -10.72 -18.98 -13.19
N LEU A 268 -9.96 -19.54 -12.25
CA LEU A 268 -9.54 -18.88 -11.02
C LEU A 268 -8.02 -18.62 -11.06
N TRP A 269 -7.60 -17.36 -11.19
CA TRP A 269 -6.18 -17.01 -11.08
C TRP A 269 -5.81 -16.69 -9.65
N ASN A 270 -5.14 -17.61 -8.94
CA ASN A 270 -4.72 -17.39 -7.56
C ASN A 270 -3.30 -16.84 -7.54
N CYS A 271 -3.15 -15.59 -7.13
CA CYS A 271 -1.85 -14.96 -6.99
C CYS A 271 -1.42 -14.90 -5.52
N LYS A 272 -0.20 -15.39 -5.24
CA LYS A 272 0.44 -15.44 -3.93
C LYS A 272 1.86 -14.93 -4.01
N LYS A 273 2.31 -14.20 -2.99
CA LYS A 273 3.71 -13.75 -2.87
C LYS A 273 4.66 -14.96 -2.75
N ARG A 274 5.64 -15.07 -3.65
CA ARG A 274 6.77 -16.00 -3.55
C ARG A 274 7.98 -15.24 -3.03
N ILE A 275 8.55 -15.74 -1.93
CA ILE A 275 9.88 -15.33 -1.48
C ILE A 275 10.85 -16.35 -2.10
N GLN A 276 11.64 -15.93 -3.08
CA GLN A 276 12.79 -16.72 -3.55
C GLN A 276 13.98 -16.50 -2.61
N ASP A 277 14.86 -17.51 -2.57
CA ASP A 277 15.86 -17.83 -1.54
C ASP A 277 16.64 -16.65 -0.91
N LYS A 278 17.02 -16.83 0.37
CA LYS A 278 17.89 -15.90 1.11
C LYS A 278 19.35 -16.12 0.68
N THR A 279 19.73 -15.59 -0.47
CA THR A 279 21.14 -15.38 -0.81
C THR A 279 21.39 -13.89 -1.04
N GLU A 280 22.27 -13.35 -0.19
CA GLU A 280 22.89 -12.00 -0.17
C GLU A 280 22.13 -10.84 -0.87
N ASP A 281 21.64 -9.93 -0.03
CA ASP A 281 21.44 -8.48 -0.28
C ASP A 281 20.42 -7.97 -1.30
N ARG A 282 19.62 -8.80 -1.96
CA ARG A 282 18.37 -8.32 -2.61
C ARG A 282 17.21 -9.28 -2.47
N GLN A 283 16.20 -8.88 -1.70
CA GLN A 283 14.88 -9.52 -1.76
C GLN A 283 14.19 -9.14 -3.08
N HIS A 284 14.26 -10.01 -4.09
CA HIS A 284 13.28 -9.98 -5.18
C HIS A 284 12.04 -10.76 -4.70
N LYS A 285 10.91 -10.05 -4.58
CA LYS A 285 9.64 -10.61 -4.12
C LYS A 285 8.70 -10.61 -5.31
N ASP A 286 8.59 -11.75 -5.96
CA ASP A 286 7.72 -11.91 -7.12
C ASP A 286 6.40 -12.53 -6.70
N ALA A 287 5.32 -12.14 -7.37
CA ALA A 287 4.04 -12.80 -7.19
C ALA A 287 4.00 -14.05 -8.09
N LEU A 288 3.74 -15.21 -7.49
CA LEU A 288 3.35 -16.39 -8.24
C LEU A 288 1.86 -16.36 -8.41
N CYS A 289 1.42 -16.42 -9.65
CA CYS A 289 0.03 -16.71 -9.90
C CYS A 289 -0.13 -18.08 -10.57
N ALA A 290 -1.10 -18.86 -10.11
CA ALA A 290 -1.44 -20.16 -10.66
C ALA A 290 -2.93 -20.20 -11.01
N LEU A 291 -3.25 -20.76 -12.18
CA LEU A 291 -4.63 -21.02 -12.57
C LEU A 291 -5.12 -22.29 -11.87
N TRP A 292 -6.29 -22.21 -11.23
CA TRP A 292 -7.07 -23.35 -10.80
C TRP A 292 -8.32 -23.43 -11.68
N SER A 293 -8.55 -24.61 -12.26
CA SER A 293 -9.69 -24.96 -13.10
C SER A 293 -10.49 -26.06 -12.45
#